data_AF-A0A3D3L142-F1
#
_entry.id   AF-A0A3D3L142-F1
#
_cell.length_a   1.000
_cell.length_b   1.000
_cell.length_c   1.000
_cell.angle_alpha   90.00
_cell.angle_beta   90.00
_cell.angle_gamma   90.00
#
_symmetry.space_group_name_H-M   'P 1'
#
loop_
_entity.id
_entity.type
_entity.pdbx_description
1 polymer ?
#
loop_
_entity_poly.entity_id
_entity_poly.type
_entity_poly.pdbx_seq_one_letter_code
_entity_poly.pdbx_strand_id
1 'polypeptide(L)'
;MEQKLKLVKNAAGRKVPTLVNGVKAIPFKGVSRYSPKGVKAAPPIRSCNDYPSSGNKVVGSLKEALKKCGVKNGMTISNHHHFRNGDLVMNQ
;
A
#
# COMPACT_ATOMS: atom_id res chain seq x y z
N MET A 1 7.38 -14.00 -19.91
CA MET A 1 7.20 -15.43 -19.55
C MET A 1 5.95 -15.56 -18.72
N GLU A 2 4.92 -16.18 -19.27
CA GLU A 2 3.63 -16.39 -18.63
C GLU A 2 3.82 -17.43 -17.52
N GLN A 3 3.95 -16.99 -16.26
CA GLN A 3 4.03 -17.92 -15.13
C GLN A 3 2.69 -18.62 -15.00
N LYS A 4 2.69 -19.94 -15.22
CA LYS A 4 1.51 -20.79 -15.06
C LYS A 4 1.00 -20.68 -13.62
N LEU A 5 -0.12 -19.98 -13.43
CA LEU A 5 -0.73 -19.75 -12.12
C LEU A 5 -1.13 -21.09 -11.49
N LYS A 6 -0.45 -21.46 -10.40
CA LYS A 6 -0.85 -22.61 -9.59
C LYS A 6 -2.05 -22.21 -8.73
N LEU A 7 -3.22 -22.77 -9.06
CA LEU A 7 -4.46 -22.59 -8.30
C LEU A 7 -4.67 -23.74 -7.32
N VAL A 8 -5.18 -23.43 -6.13
CA VAL A 8 -5.57 -24.39 -5.11
C VAL A 8 -7.00 -24.11 -4.62
N LYS A 9 -7.75 -25.16 -4.29
CA LYS A 9 -9.08 -25.02 -3.69
C LYS A 9 -8.92 -24.64 -2.22
N ASN A 10 -9.43 -23.47 -1.81
CA ASN A 10 -9.40 -23.03 -0.41
C ASN A 10 -10.57 -23.64 0.41
N ALA A 11 -10.62 -23.34 1.71
CA ALA A 11 -11.66 -23.86 2.60
C ALA A 11 -13.09 -23.37 2.26
N ALA A 12 -13.22 -22.29 1.48
CA ALA A 12 -14.50 -21.81 0.96
C ALA A 12 -14.84 -22.40 -0.43
N GLY A 13 -14.08 -23.40 -0.90
CA GLY A 13 -14.30 -24.09 -2.16
C GLY A 13 -13.84 -23.33 -3.41
N ARG A 14 -13.19 -22.17 -3.27
CA ARG A 14 -12.77 -21.31 -4.38
C ARG A 14 -11.35 -21.68 -4.83
N LYS A 15 -11.11 -21.70 -6.15
CA LYS A 15 -9.76 -21.82 -6.72
C LYS A 15 -9.05 -20.49 -6.59
N VAL A 16 -7.98 -20.44 -5.79
CA VAL A 16 -7.18 -19.22 -5.54
C VAL A 16 -5.72 -19.45 -5.90
N PRO A 17 -5.00 -18.43 -6.38
CA PRO A 17 -3.59 -18.56 -6.71
C PRO A 17 -2.73 -18.70 -5.44
N THR A 18 -1.66 -19.49 -5.54
CA THR A 18 -0.66 -19.61 -4.46
C THR A 18 0.33 -18.44 -4.44
N LEU A 19 0.32 -17.58 -5.47
CA LEU A 19 1.21 -16.45 -5.63
C LEU A 19 0.44 -15.25 -6.20
N VAL A 20 0.56 -14.10 -5.56
CA VAL A 20 -0.08 -12.84 -5.97
C VAL A 20 1.00 -11.76 -5.97
N ASN A 21 1.21 -11.11 -7.11
CA ASN A 21 2.24 -10.06 -7.28
C ASN A 21 3.65 -10.49 -6.81
N GLY A 22 4.07 -11.72 -7.09
CA GLY A 22 5.36 -12.24 -6.64
C GLY A 22 5.40 -12.71 -5.18
N VAL A 23 4.35 -12.47 -4.40
CA VAL A 23 4.27 -12.82 -2.98
C VAL A 23 3.47 -14.12 -2.79
N LYS A 24 3.98 -15.03 -1.95
CA LYS A 24 3.24 -16.25 -1.57
C LYS A 24 1.94 -15.86 -0.87
N ALA A 25 0.81 -16.21 -1.46
CA ALA A 25 -0.50 -15.99 -0.87
C ALA A 25 -0.87 -17.18 0.02
N ILE A 26 -1.49 -16.90 1.16
CA ILE A 26 -1.99 -17.93 2.08
C ILE A 26 -3.48 -18.13 1.78
N PRO A 27 -3.89 -19.29 1.22
CA PRO A 27 -5.30 -19.57 0.99
C PRO A 27 -6.08 -19.54 2.30
N PHE A 28 -7.32 -19.05 2.24
CA PHE A 28 -8.23 -19.10 3.39
C PHE A 28 -8.37 -20.54 3.91
N LYS A 29 -7.99 -20.75 5.18
CA LYS A 29 -7.94 -22.07 5.84
C LYS A 29 -9.22 -22.45 6.58
N GLY A 30 -10.20 -21.54 6.66
CA GLY A 30 -11.40 -21.68 7.50
C GLY A 30 -11.37 -20.73 8.71
N VAL A 31 -12.54 -20.53 9.32
CA VAL A 31 -12.70 -19.68 10.50
C VAL A 31 -11.82 -20.21 11.64
N SER A 32 -10.99 -19.34 12.23
CA SER A 32 -10.07 -19.69 13.34
C SER A 32 -9.00 -20.75 13.00
N ARG A 33 -8.71 -21.01 11.71
CA ARG A 33 -7.70 -22.02 11.28
C ARG A 33 -6.35 -21.42 10.87
N TYR A 34 -6.18 -20.10 11.00
CA TYR A 34 -4.95 -19.40 10.67
C TYR A 34 -4.54 -18.45 11.80
N SER A 35 -3.32 -18.63 12.31
CA SER A 35 -2.70 -17.72 13.28
C SER A 35 -1.54 -16.99 12.59
N PRO A 36 -1.68 -15.68 12.30
CA PRO A 36 -0.62 -14.91 11.64
C PRO A 36 0.57 -14.73 12.58
N LYS A 37 1.78 -14.81 12.03
CA LYS A 37 3.03 -14.52 12.74
C LYS A 37 3.71 -13.33 12.06
N GLY A 38 4.40 -12.50 12.85
CA GLY A 38 5.17 -11.36 12.36
C GLY A 38 4.93 -10.09 13.15
N VAL A 39 5.48 -8.99 12.66
CA VAL A 39 5.30 -7.65 13.21
C VAL A 39 4.29 -6.86 12.38
N LYS A 40 3.61 -5.91 13.01
CA LYS A 40 2.84 -4.90 12.27
C LYS A 40 3.81 -3.91 11.59
N ALA A 41 3.34 -3.23 10.56
CA ALA A 41 4.12 -2.18 9.90
C ALA A 41 4.51 -1.08 10.91
N ALA A 42 5.78 -0.65 10.87
CA ALA A 42 6.33 0.38 11.74
C ALA A 42 7.04 1.44 10.89
N PRO A 43 6.34 2.51 10.46
CA PRO A 43 6.95 3.60 9.71
C PRO A 43 7.94 4.40 10.59
N PRO A 44 8.97 5.03 10.00
CA PRO A 44 9.91 5.85 10.75
C PRO A 44 9.20 7.09 11.34
N ILE A 45 9.63 7.49 12.53
CA ILE A 45 9.17 8.73 13.17
C ILE A 45 9.83 9.92 12.46
N ARG A 46 9.02 10.94 12.11
CA ARG A 46 9.50 12.21 11.55
C ARG A 46 9.54 13.26 12.65
N SER A 47 10.64 14.01 12.73
CA SER A 47 10.84 15.06 13.74
C SER A 47 10.53 16.44 13.16
N CYS A 48 10.15 17.41 13.99
CA CYS A 48 10.08 18.81 13.55
C CYS A 48 11.43 19.35 13.06
N ASN A 49 12.53 18.78 13.55
CA ASN A 49 13.90 19.09 13.12
C ASN A 49 14.17 18.74 11.65
N ASP A 50 13.34 17.90 11.02
CA ASP A 50 13.45 17.54 9.60
C ASP A 50 12.83 18.61 8.67
N TYR A 51 12.25 19.68 9.22
CA TYR A 51 11.46 20.69 8.50
C TYR A 51 11.94 22.11 8.81
N PRO A 52 11.50 23.14 8.05
CA PRO A 52 11.91 24.53 8.29
C PRO A 52 11.67 24.97 9.74
N SER A 53 12.60 25.76 10.29
CA SER A 53 12.53 26.28 11.66
C SER A 53 11.28 27.12 11.93
N SER A 54 10.71 27.73 10.88
CA SER A 54 9.44 28.46 10.94
C SER A 54 8.22 27.56 11.17
N GLY A 55 8.35 26.23 11.06
CA GLY A 55 7.24 25.28 11.11
C GLY A 55 6.34 25.28 9.88
N ASN A 56 6.54 26.19 8.92
CA ASN A 56 5.74 26.26 7.70
C ASN A 56 6.10 25.13 6.72
N LYS A 57 5.12 24.26 6.43
CA LYS A 57 5.27 23.11 5.52
C LYS A 57 4.52 23.27 4.18
N VAL A 58 4.00 24.46 3.90
CA VAL A 58 3.26 24.76 2.66
C VAL A 58 4.21 24.75 1.46
N VAL A 59 3.73 24.28 0.31
CA VAL A 59 4.45 24.26 -0.97
C VAL A 59 3.57 24.82 -2.08
N GLY A 60 4.17 25.24 -3.20
CA GLY A 60 3.46 25.95 -4.26
C GLY A 60 2.72 25.04 -5.26
N SER A 61 2.99 23.73 -5.28
CA SER A 61 2.34 22.79 -6.19
C SER A 61 2.40 21.34 -5.73
N LEU A 62 1.53 20.48 -6.29
CA LEU A 62 1.57 19.03 -6.07
C LEU A 62 2.89 18.41 -6.54
N LYS A 63 3.42 18.87 -7.69
CA LYS A 63 4.73 18.42 -8.21
C LYS A 63 5.86 18.73 -7.23
N GLU A 64 5.84 19.90 -6.60
CA GLU A 64 6.82 20.27 -5.58
C GLU A 64 6.69 19.39 -4.32
N ALA A 65 5.46 19.15 -3.86
CA ALA A 65 5.19 18.24 -2.74
C ALA A 65 5.77 16.84 -2.99
N LEU A 66 5.45 16.23 -4.13
CA LEU A 66 5.89 14.88 -4.47
C LEU A 66 7.42 14.77 -4.57
N LYS A 67 8.08 15.79 -5.13
CA LYS A 67 9.56 15.86 -5.17
C LYS A 67 10.15 15.93 -3.76
N LYS A 68 9.63 16.81 -2.88
CA LYS A 68 10.09 16.96 -1.49
C LYS A 68 9.83 15.71 -0.65
N CYS A 69 8.75 14.97 -0.92
CA CYS A 69 8.47 13.66 -0.32
C CYS A 69 9.47 12.58 -0.75
N GLY A 70 10.28 12.82 -1.78
CA GLY A 70 11.30 11.88 -2.24
C GLY A 70 10.70 10.60 -2.84
N VAL A 71 9.54 10.71 -3.50
CA VAL A 71 8.88 9.57 -4.16
C VAL A 71 9.79 9.01 -5.26
N LYS A 72 9.93 7.69 -5.29
CA LYS A 72 10.77 6.96 -6.25
C LYS A 72 9.99 5.81 -6.88
N ASN A 73 10.47 5.33 -8.03
CA ASN A 73 9.93 4.16 -8.69
C ASN A 73 9.85 2.96 -7.72
N GLY A 74 8.71 2.27 -7.72
CA GLY A 74 8.44 1.13 -6.84
C GLY A 74 7.88 1.50 -5.46
N MET A 75 7.77 2.78 -5.10
CA MET A 75 7.07 3.19 -3.89
C MET A 75 5.54 3.09 -4.06
N THR A 76 4.83 2.91 -2.94
CA THR A 76 3.37 2.90 -2.89
C THR A 76 2.85 4.26 -2.39
N ILE A 77 1.83 4.78 -3.06
CA ILE A 77 1.13 6.02 -2.70
C ILE A 77 -0.33 5.65 -2.37
N SER A 78 -0.96 6.39 -1.45
CA SER A 78 -2.33 6.14 -1.02
C SER A 78 -3.20 7.39 -1.13
N ASN A 79 -4.50 7.18 -1.26
CA ASN A 79 -5.53 8.22 -1.27
C ASN A 79 -6.69 7.84 -0.35
N HIS A 80 -7.68 8.72 -0.27
CA HIS A 80 -8.98 8.41 0.31
C HIS A 80 -10.07 8.76 -0.71
N HIS A 81 -11.20 8.06 -0.66
CA HIS A 81 -12.28 8.15 -1.66
C HIS A 81 -13.55 8.84 -1.10
N HIS A 82 -13.42 9.66 -0.06
CA HIS A 82 -14.57 10.31 0.59
C HIS A 82 -15.38 11.20 -0.37
N PHE A 83 -14.72 11.83 -1.36
CA PHE A 83 -15.39 12.64 -2.37
C PHE A 83 -16.08 11.82 -3.48
N ARG A 84 -15.94 10.48 -3.48
CA ARG A 84 -16.52 9.58 -4.49
C ARG A 84 -16.18 10.05 -5.90
N ASN A 85 -17.18 10.21 -6.76
CA ASN A 85 -17.02 10.68 -8.15
C ASN A 85 -16.63 12.16 -8.24
N GLY A 86 -16.69 12.92 -7.13
CA GLY A 86 -16.25 14.30 -7.07
C GLY A 86 -14.77 14.46 -6.68
N ASP A 87 -14.00 13.38 -6.57
CA ASP A 87 -12.57 13.50 -6.31
C ASP A 87 -11.84 14.09 -7.52
N LEU A 88 -11.20 15.23 -7.29
CA LEU A 88 -10.39 15.91 -8.30
C LEU A 88 -8.89 15.74 -8.05
N VAL A 89 -8.50 15.13 -6.92
CA VAL A 89 -7.09 15.07 -6.48
C VAL A 89 -6.34 13.93 -7.14
N MET A 90 -6.97 12.76 -7.32
CA MET A 90 -6.25 11.58 -7.81
C MET A 90 -5.83 11.61 -9.26
N ASN A 91 -6.49 12.44 -10.06
CA ASN A 91 -6.17 12.60 -11.48
C ASN A 91 -5.09 13.67 -11.73
N GLN A 92 -4.58 14.32 -10.68
CA GLN A 92 -3.55 15.38 -10.73
C GLN A 92 -2.15 14.80 -10.48
#